data_AF-A0A831KX49-F1
#
_entry.id   AF-A0A831KX49-F1
#
_cell.length_a   1.000
_cell.length_b   1.000
_cell.length_c   1.000
_cell.angle_alpha   90.00
_cell.angle_beta   90.00
_cell.angle_gamma   90.00
#
_symmetry.space_group_name_H-M   'P 1'
#
loop_
_entity.id
_entity.type
_entity.pdbx_description
1 polymer ?
#
loop_
_entity_poly.entity_id
_entity_poly.type
_entity_poly.pdbx_seq_one_letter_code
_entity_poly.pdbx_strand_id
1 'polypeptide(L)'
;MTTKRDELRLKEIAETFIQWTRRDDPGLAKSLETITVDGRRELGGVIGRFTSGPAGVSDPGVRLRVRRLTGRLHKPDVEMLTTLNRVLDYADLNADGRLDETEMELSLQLFERFSGLVSDNQTLSMVELDLLYAVVRFADRNGNGRLDEAERKQLLTEIQGGRSFLRNQLIVNPEFRAVADKHHLTF
;
A
#
# COMPACT_ATOMS: atom_id res chain seq x y z
N MET A 1 -18.88 20.58 -7.12
CA MET A 1 -20.07 19.84 -6.60
C MET A 1 -19.92 18.31 -6.69
N THR A 2 -18.86 17.80 -7.32
CA THR A 2 -18.53 16.37 -7.50
C THR A 2 -17.90 15.69 -6.27
N THR A 3 -17.08 16.43 -5.51
CA THR A 3 -16.30 15.91 -4.38
C THR A 3 -17.13 15.16 -3.33
N LYS A 4 -18.29 15.72 -2.93
CA LYS A 4 -19.17 15.07 -1.94
C LYS A 4 -19.76 13.74 -2.43
N ARG A 5 -20.00 13.60 -3.73
CA ARG A 5 -20.60 12.40 -4.32
C ARG A 5 -19.58 11.27 -4.45
N ASP A 6 -18.35 11.62 -4.80
CA ASP A 6 -17.25 10.65 -4.88
C ASP A 6 -16.82 10.21 -3.46
N GLU A 7 -16.82 11.11 -2.49
CA GLU A 7 -16.60 10.79 -1.07
C GLU A 7 -17.65 9.82 -0.50
N LEU A 8 -18.94 10.04 -0.81
CA LEU A 8 -20.02 9.14 -0.41
C LEU A 8 -19.83 7.73 -0.99
N ARG A 9 -19.39 7.63 -2.25
CA ARG A 9 -19.15 6.34 -2.91
C ARG A 9 -17.97 5.57 -2.30
N LEU A 10 -16.87 6.25 -1.98
CA LEU A 10 -15.71 5.59 -1.37
C LEU A 10 -16.06 4.98 -0.01
N LYS A 11 -16.87 5.69 0.79
CA LYS A 11 -17.35 5.19 2.07
C LYS A 11 -18.23 3.95 1.91
N GLU A 12 -19.19 3.98 0.99
CA GLU A 12 -20.07 2.84 0.72
C GLU A 12 -19.30 1.60 0.25
N ILE A 13 -18.28 1.80 -0.61
CA ILE A 13 -17.39 0.72 -1.06
C ILE A 13 -16.64 0.10 0.11
N ALA A 14 -16.06 0.92 1.00
CA ALA A 14 -15.33 0.45 2.18
C ALA A 14 -16.24 -0.32 3.15
N GLU A 15 -17.45 0.19 3.41
CA GLU A 15 -18.42 -0.47 4.29
C GLU A 15 -18.86 -1.82 3.71
N THR A 16 -19.14 -1.88 2.41
CA THR A 16 -19.51 -3.11 1.72
C THR A 16 -18.38 -4.13 1.77
N PHE A 17 -17.13 -3.70 1.56
CA PHE A 17 -15.95 -4.55 1.69
C PHE A 17 -15.80 -5.13 3.10
N ILE A 18 -15.95 -4.30 4.14
CA ILE A 18 -15.86 -4.74 5.53
C ILE A 18 -16.94 -5.79 5.83
N GLN A 19 -18.18 -5.58 5.36
CA GLN A 19 -19.28 -6.55 5.55
C GLN A 19 -18.94 -7.91 4.93
N TRP A 20 -18.42 -7.95 3.71
CA TRP A 20 -17.99 -9.21 3.10
C TRP A 20 -16.79 -9.83 3.84
N THR A 21 -15.85 -9.00 4.28
CA THR A 21 -14.66 -9.45 5.01
C THR A 21 -15.03 -10.08 6.35
N ARG A 22 -16.12 -9.67 7.02
CA ARG A 22 -16.60 -10.36 8.24
C ARG A 22 -16.82 -11.86 8.06
N ARG A 23 -17.23 -12.27 6.85
CA ARG A 23 -17.45 -13.68 6.52
C ARG A 23 -16.15 -14.37 6.12
N ASP A 24 -15.34 -13.71 5.31
CA ASP A 24 -14.17 -14.31 4.67
C ASP A 24 -12.92 -14.28 5.58
N ASP A 25 -12.77 -13.25 6.41
CA ASP A 25 -11.68 -13.03 7.37
C ASP A 25 -12.16 -12.15 8.55
N PRO A 26 -12.76 -12.76 9.60
CA PRO A 26 -13.29 -12.01 10.74
C PRO A 26 -12.24 -11.19 11.51
N GLY A 27 -10.98 -11.65 11.51
CA GLY A 27 -9.88 -10.99 12.21
C GLY A 27 -9.53 -9.67 11.54
N LEU A 28 -9.36 -9.70 10.21
CA LEU A 28 -9.15 -8.50 9.41
C LEU A 28 -10.36 -7.56 9.51
N ALA A 29 -11.58 -8.10 9.41
CA ALA A 29 -12.79 -7.28 9.51
C ALA A 29 -12.84 -6.47 10.81
N LYS A 30 -12.54 -7.12 11.96
CA LYS A 30 -12.49 -6.44 13.26
C LYS A 30 -11.44 -5.32 13.28
N SER A 31 -10.29 -5.53 12.64
CA SER A 31 -9.26 -4.48 12.53
C SER A 31 -9.69 -3.33 11.62
N LEU A 32 -10.43 -3.60 10.55
CA LEU A 32 -10.91 -2.56 9.63
C LEU A 32 -12.08 -1.76 10.24
N GLU A 33 -12.88 -2.38 11.10
CA GLU A 33 -14.01 -1.73 11.77
C GLU A 33 -13.58 -0.63 12.74
N THR A 34 -12.38 -0.73 13.31
CA THR A 34 -11.82 0.28 14.22
C THR A 34 -11.30 1.52 13.50
N ILE A 35 -11.23 1.50 12.17
CA ILE A 35 -10.78 2.64 11.37
C ILE A 35 -11.83 3.77 11.46
N THR A 36 -11.34 5.01 11.60
CA THR A 36 -12.15 6.23 11.61
C THR A 36 -12.90 6.44 10.29
N VAL A 37 -13.83 7.39 10.27
CA VAL A 37 -14.55 7.75 9.03
C VAL A 37 -13.59 8.16 7.91
N ASP A 38 -12.57 8.96 8.24
CA ASP A 38 -11.57 9.39 7.27
C ASP A 38 -10.70 8.23 6.80
N GLY A 39 -10.29 7.33 7.69
CA GLY A 39 -9.56 6.14 7.27
C GLY A 39 -10.42 5.20 6.41
N ARG A 40 -11.74 5.14 6.59
CA ARG A 40 -12.63 4.38 5.68
C ARG A 40 -12.68 5.01 4.29
N ARG A 41 -12.57 6.33 4.16
CA ARG A 41 -12.43 7.00 2.87
C ARG A 41 -11.13 6.58 2.19
N GLU A 42 -10.02 6.57 2.93
CA GLU A 42 -8.72 6.14 2.41
C GLU A 42 -8.74 4.65 2.00
N LEU A 43 -9.36 3.79 2.80
CA LEU A 43 -9.60 2.38 2.46
C LEU A 43 -10.45 2.25 1.19
N GLY A 44 -11.46 3.10 1.02
CA GLY A 44 -12.25 3.19 -0.20
C GLY A 44 -11.39 3.53 -1.42
N GLY A 45 -10.40 4.42 -1.26
CA GLY A 45 -9.39 4.72 -2.29
C GLY A 45 -8.57 3.48 -2.68
N VAL A 46 -8.06 2.74 -1.68
CA VAL A 46 -7.34 1.48 -1.91
C VAL A 46 -8.21 0.47 -2.65
N ILE A 47 -9.45 0.27 -2.21
CA ILE A 47 -10.39 -0.67 -2.86
C ILE A 47 -10.71 -0.23 -4.30
N GLY A 48 -10.90 1.09 -4.50
CA GLY A 48 -11.24 1.68 -5.79
C GLY A 48 -10.28 1.28 -6.91
N ARG A 49 -8.99 1.15 -6.59
CA ARG A 49 -7.94 0.71 -7.52
C ARG A 49 -8.16 -0.69 -8.08
N PHE A 50 -8.89 -1.55 -7.39
CA PHE A 50 -9.17 -2.92 -7.83
C PHE A 50 -10.53 -3.06 -8.51
N THR A 51 -11.38 -2.04 -8.45
CA THR A 51 -12.75 -2.13 -8.97
C THR A 51 -12.81 -1.80 -10.45
N SER A 52 -12.87 -2.85 -11.29
CA SER A 52 -13.12 -2.73 -12.73
C SER A 52 -14.46 -3.36 -13.09
N GLY A 53 -15.48 -2.52 -13.28
CA GLY A 53 -16.81 -2.95 -13.77
C GLY A 53 -17.94 -2.82 -12.74
N PRO A 54 -19.17 -3.21 -13.13
CA PRO A 54 -20.39 -2.92 -12.38
C PRO A 54 -20.50 -3.70 -11.05
N ALA A 55 -19.80 -4.83 -10.94
CA ALA A 55 -19.78 -5.62 -9.73
C ALA A 55 -18.97 -4.94 -8.61
N GLY A 56 -17.92 -4.19 -8.95
CA GLY A 56 -17.05 -3.54 -7.97
C GLY A 56 -16.60 -4.49 -6.86
N VAL A 57 -16.86 -4.12 -5.60
CA VAL A 57 -16.48 -4.93 -4.43
C VAL A 57 -17.34 -6.19 -4.19
N SER A 58 -18.43 -6.35 -4.93
CA SER A 58 -19.21 -7.60 -4.93
C SER A 58 -18.53 -8.72 -5.73
N ASP A 59 -17.49 -8.40 -6.51
CA ASP A 59 -16.65 -9.39 -7.19
C ASP A 59 -15.71 -10.11 -6.18
N PRO A 60 -15.75 -11.45 -6.08
CA PRO A 60 -14.88 -12.22 -5.18
C PRO A 60 -13.38 -12.03 -5.44
N GLY A 61 -12.97 -11.86 -6.70
CA GLY A 61 -11.58 -11.63 -7.10
C GLY A 61 -11.07 -10.28 -6.59
N VAL A 62 -11.89 -9.22 -6.71
CA VAL A 62 -11.59 -7.90 -6.14
C VAL A 62 -11.41 -8.01 -4.63
N ARG A 63 -12.35 -8.66 -3.93
CA ARG A 63 -12.26 -8.83 -2.47
C ARG A 63 -11.01 -9.58 -2.05
N LEU A 64 -10.64 -10.64 -2.77
CA LEU A 64 -9.44 -11.41 -2.48
C LEU A 64 -8.17 -10.55 -2.62
N ARG A 65 -8.06 -9.77 -3.69
CA ARG A 65 -6.89 -8.88 -3.91
C ARG A 65 -6.79 -7.83 -2.81
N VAL A 66 -7.89 -7.12 -2.52
CA VAL A 66 -7.90 -6.11 -1.45
C VAL A 66 -7.54 -6.73 -0.11
N ARG A 67 -8.04 -7.93 0.23
CA ARG A 67 -7.66 -8.63 1.47
C ARG A 67 -6.19 -9.02 1.49
N ARG A 68 -5.64 -9.52 0.39
CA ARG A 68 -4.19 -9.84 0.30
C ARG A 68 -3.34 -8.61 0.57
N LEU A 69 -3.78 -7.43 0.14
CA LEU A 69 -3.08 -6.17 0.39
C LEU A 69 -3.29 -5.68 1.83
N THR A 70 -4.54 -5.44 2.22
CA THR A 70 -4.90 -4.84 3.51
C THR A 70 -4.63 -5.75 4.70
N GLY A 71 -4.66 -7.07 4.50
CA GLY A 71 -4.26 -8.05 5.51
C GLY A 71 -2.76 -8.04 5.82
N ARG A 72 -1.94 -7.36 5.00
CA ARG A 72 -0.52 -7.12 5.31
C ARG A 72 -0.32 -5.93 6.23
N LEU A 73 -1.35 -5.13 6.52
CA LEU A 73 -1.20 -3.94 7.36
C LEU A 73 -1.36 -4.27 8.84
N HIS A 74 -0.41 -3.81 9.67
CA HIS A 74 -0.53 -3.91 11.11
C HIS A 74 -1.43 -2.80 11.65
N LYS A 75 -2.65 -3.15 12.08
CA LYS A 75 -3.62 -2.21 12.67
C LYS A 75 -3.79 -0.94 11.82
N PRO A 76 -4.32 -1.07 10.59
CA PRO A 76 -4.47 0.07 9.69
C PRO A 76 -5.24 1.21 10.34
N ASP A 77 -4.72 2.42 10.16
CA ASP A 77 -5.37 3.68 10.51
C ASP A 77 -5.38 4.62 9.29
N VAL A 78 -5.83 5.87 9.49
CA VAL A 78 -5.93 6.84 8.39
C VAL A 78 -4.57 7.18 7.79
N GLU A 79 -3.53 7.35 8.62
CA GLU A 79 -2.21 7.76 8.15
C GLU A 79 -1.57 6.63 7.32
N MET A 80 -1.65 5.40 7.82
CA MET A 80 -1.18 4.21 7.11
C MET A 80 -1.90 4.02 5.77
N LEU A 81 -3.21 4.20 5.72
CA LEU A 81 -3.97 4.06 4.48
C LEU A 81 -3.69 5.18 3.49
N THR A 82 -3.45 6.41 3.96
CA THR A 82 -2.98 7.51 3.11
C THR A 82 -1.61 7.22 2.52
N THR A 83 -0.64 6.79 3.32
CA THR A 83 0.69 6.42 2.81
C THR A 83 0.60 5.22 1.87
N LEU A 84 -0.25 4.24 2.18
CA LEU A 84 -0.52 3.12 1.29
C LEU A 84 -1.04 3.61 -0.07
N ASN A 85 -2.05 4.48 -0.09
CA ASN A 85 -2.56 5.02 -1.35
C ASN A 85 -1.45 5.68 -2.18
N ARG A 86 -0.52 6.42 -1.55
CA ARG A 86 0.63 7.00 -2.24
C ARG A 86 1.60 5.96 -2.77
N VAL A 87 1.92 4.92 -2.00
CA VAL A 87 2.76 3.81 -2.48
C VAL A 87 2.12 3.12 -3.69
N LEU A 88 0.80 2.95 -3.67
CA LEU A 88 0.07 2.35 -4.80
C LEU A 88 0.03 3.26 -6.03
N ASP A 89 0.20 4.58 -5.91
CA ASP A 89 0.35 5.47 -7.08
C ASP A 89 1.63 5.16 -7.85
N TYR A 90 2.71 4.81 -7.15
CA TYR A 90 3.96 4.38 -7.78
C TYR A 90 3.86 2.98 -8.43
N ALA A 91 2.92 2.16 -7.95
CA ALA A 91 2.65 0.84 -8.49
C ALA A 91 1.62 0.82 -9.64
N ASP A 92 0.89 1.92 -9.85
CA ASP A 92 0.01 2.15 -11.00
C ASP A 92 0.86 2.59 -12.20
N LEU A 93 1.36 1.60 -12.95
CA LEU A 93 2.36 1.76 -13.99
C LEU A 93 1.78 2.40 -15.25
N ASN A 94 0.51 2.14 -15.54
CA ASN A 94 -0.18 2.67 -16.71
C ASN A 94 -0.93 3.98 -16.42
N ALA A 95 -1.04 4.35 -15.14
CA ALA A 95 -1.70 5.55 -14.63
C ALA A 95 -3.20 5.65 -14.94
N ASP A 96 -3.89 4.53 -14.98
CA ASP A 96 -5.33 4.48 -15.16
C ASP A 96 -6.10 4.60 -13.84
N GLY A 97 -5.39 4.75 -12.72
CA GLY A 97 -5.94 4.82 -11.37
C GLY A 97 -6.33 3.45 -10.81
N ARG A 98 -5.91 2.36 -11.46
CA ARG A 98 -6.22 0.99 -11.08
C ARG A 98 -4.94 0.17 -10.95
N LEU A 99 -5.11 -1.02 -10.38
CA LEU A 99 -4.04 -1.99 -10.25
C LEU A 99 -4.47 -3.29 -10.92
N ASP A 100 -3.79 -3.63 -12.00
CA ASP A 100 -3.87 -4.94 -12.61
C ASP A 100 -3.17 -6.01 -11.75
N GLU A 101 -3.11 -7.25 -12.25
CA GLU A 101 -2.49 -8.35 -11.51
C GLU A 101 -0.96 -8.19 -11.37
N THR A 102 -0.29 -7.62 -12.37
CA THR A 102 1.14 -7.37 -12.36
C THR A 102 1.50 -6.28 -11.35
N GLU A 103 0.73 -5.20 -11.34
CA GLU A 103 0.89 -4.05 -10.44
C GLU A 103 0.61 -4.42 -8.98
N MET A 104 -0.39 -5.30 -8.78
CA MET A 104 -0.70 -5.88 -7.49
C MET A 104 0.42 -6.80 -6.98
N GLU A 105 0.97 -7.66 -7.84
CA GLU A 105 2.05 -8.56 -7.47
C GLU A 105 3.34 -7.79 -7.13
N LEU A 106 3.64 -6.72 -7.87
CA LEU A 106 4.69 -5.77 -7.52
C LEU A 106 4.48 -5.19 -6.11
N SER A 107 3.27 -4.71 -5.82
CA SER A 107 2.93 -4.13 -4.51
C SER A 107 3.15 -5.16 -3.38
N LEU A 108 2.71 -6.40 -3.57
CA LEU A 108 2.89 -7.46 -2.58
C LEU A 108 4.36 -7.84 -2.36
N GLN A 109 5.16 -7.91 -3.43
CA GLN A 109 6.60 -8.17 -3.31
C GLN A 109 7.32 -7.07 -2.54
N LEU A 110 6.98 -5.80 -2.82
CA LEU A 110 7.49 -4.67 -2.03
C LEU A 110 7.10 -4.83 -0.56
N PHE A 111 5.86 -5.21 -0.28
CA PHE A 111 5.36 -5.32 1.10
C PHE A 111 6.04 -6.43 1.88
N GLU A 112 6.26 -7.58 1.25
CA GLU A 112 6.97 -8.71 1.85
C GLU A 112 8.42 -8.35 2.22
N ARG A 113 9.09 -7.50 1.43
CA ARG A 113 10.47 -7.09 1.67
C ARG A 113 10.62 -6.11 2.84
N PHE A 114 9.55 -5.38 3.15
CA PHE A 114 9.52 -4.39 4.22
C PHE A 114 8.82 -4.88 5.49
N SER A 115 7.97 -5.90 5.38
CA SER A 115 7.36 -6.55 6.52
C SER A 115 8.45 -7.22 7.37
N GLY A 116 8.45 -6.96 8.66
CA GLY A 116 9.40 -7.62 9.56
C GLY A 116 10.76 -6.95 9.68
N LEU A 117 10.97 -5.76 9.10
CA LEU A 117 12.24 -5.03 9.18
C LEU A 117 12.42 -4.34 10.53
N VAL A 118 11.33 -3.84 11.08
CA VAL A 118 11.30 -3.08 12.34
C VAL A 118 10.47 -3.83 13.38
N SER A 119 9.41 -4.52 12.95
CA SER A 119 8.53 -5.26 13.84
C SER A 119 8.77 -6.77 13.75
N ASP A 120 8.65 -7.53 14.84
CA ASP A 120 8.83 -8.99 14.81
C ASP A 120 7.60 -9.75 14.23
N ASN A 121 6.77 -9.09 13.43
CA ASN A 121 5.58 -9.69 12.84
C ASN A 121 5.64 -9.65 11.30
N GLN A 122 4.79 -10.46 10.66
CA GLN A 122 4.75 -10.61 9.19
C GLN A 122 3.81 -9.60 8.52
N THR A 123 3.56 -8.46 9.18
CA THR A 123 2.75 -7.35 8.68
C THR A 123 3.60 -6.08 8.60
N LEU A 124 3.23 -5.16 7.71
CA LEU A 124 3.77 -3.82 7.61
C LEU A 124 3.25 -2.96 8.75
N SER A 125 4.16 -2.50 9.59
CA SER A 125 3.96 -1.35 10.47
C SER A 125 4.00 -0.04 9.69
N MET A 126 3.56 1.05 10.34
CA MET A 126 3.59 2.38 9.75
C MET A 126 5.02 2.81 9.37
N VAL A 127 5.98 2.51 10.23
CA VAL A 127 7.40 2.85 9.99
C VAL A 127 7.94 2.11 8.78
N GLU A 128 7.62 0.81 8.64
CA GLU A 128 8.04 0.02 7.47
C GLU A 128 7.38 0.51 6.18
N LEU A 129 6.13 0.97 6.25
CA LEU A 129 5.44 1.57 5.11
C LEU A 129 6.03 2.93 4.72
N ASP A 130 6.45 3.76 5.68
CA ASP A 130 7.19 5.00 5.42
C ASP A 130 8.56 4.76 4.77
N LEU A 131 9.29 3.74 5.25
CA LEU A 131 10.55 3.32 4.64
C LEU A 131 10.33 2.84 3.19
N LEU A 132 9.27 2.06 2.96
CA LEU A 132 8.89 1.64 1.61
C LEU A 132 8.55 2.84 0.73
N TYR A 133 7.77 3.79 1.25
CA TYR A 133 7.41 5.00 0.52
C TYR A 133 8.64 5.82 0.12
N ALA A 134 9.61 5.97 1.02
CA ALA A 134 10.88 6.64 0.73
C ALA A 134 11.69 5.91 -0.36
N VAL A 135 11.63 4.57 -0.41
CA VAL A 135 12.29 3.78 -1.45
C VAL A 135 11.65 3.98 -2.81
N VAL A 136 10.32 3.85 -2.93
CA VAL A 136 9.64 4.00 -4.23
C VAL A 136 9.77 5.41 -4.76
N ARG A 137 9.72 6.43 -3.88
CA ARG A 137 9.95 7.83 -4.25
C ARG A 137 11.37 8.10 -4.73
N PHE A 138 12.38 7.46 -4.14
CA PHE A 138 13.76 7.59 -4.58
C PHE A 138 14.03 6.83 -5.89
N ALA A 139 13.29 5.75 -6.14
CA ALA A 139 13.37 5.00 -7.40
C ALA A 139 12.77 5.78 -8.59
N ASP A 140 11.77 6.64 -8.35
CA ASP A 140 11.24 7.60 -9.33
C ASP A 140 12.23 8.77 -9.54
N ARG A 141 13.16 8.56 -10.47
CA ARG A 141 14.24 9.50 -10.77
C ARG A 141 13.78 10.67 -11.61
N ASN A 142 12.79 10.44 -12.46
CA ASN A 142 12.24 11.49 -13.31
C ASN A 142 11.21 12.36 -12.54
N GLY A 143 10.76 11.93 -11.36
CA GLY A 143 9.92 12.68 -10.44
C GLY A 143 8.47 12.82 -10.91
N ASN A 144 7.99 11.91 -11.75
CA ASN A 144 6.63 11.96 -12.31
C ASN A 144 5.57 11.33 -11.39
N GLY A 145 5.98 10.82 -10.23
CA GLY A 145 5.12 10.16 -9.25
C GLY A 145 4.82 8.69 -9.57
N ARG A 146 5.57 8.07 -10.49
CA ARG A 146 5.36 6.72 -11.00
C ARG A 146 6.69 6.05 -11.28
N LEU A 147 6.71 4.72 -11.32
CA LEU A 147 7.89 3.97 -11.73
C LEU A 147 7.77 3.59 -13.21
N ASP A 148 8.57 4.24 -14.05
CA ASP A 148 8.69 3.81 -15.44
C ASP A 148 9.31 2.40 -15.54
N GLU A 149 9.36 1.83 -16.75
CA GLU A 149 9.90 0.47 -16.92
C GLU A 149 11.35 0.34 -16.46
N ALA A 150 12.20 1.35 -16.71
CA ALA A 150 13.61 1.30 -16.35
C ALA A 150 13.79 1.43 -14.83
N GLU A 151 13.08 2.38 -14.20
CA GLU A 151 13.06 2.58 -12.75
C GLU A 151 12.57 1.33 -12.02
N ARG A 152 11.48 0.71 -12.51
CA ARG A 152 10.95 -0.55 -11.97
C ARG A 152 11.94 -1.69 -12.09
N LYS A 153 12.55 -1.89 -13.27
CA LYS A 153 13.53 -2.97 -13.47
C LYS A 153 14.71 -2.82 -12.52
N GLN A 154 15.17 -1.59 -12.34
CA GLN A 154 16.23 -1.28 -11.39
C GLN A 154 15.81 -1.59 -9.97
N LEU A 155 14.66 -1.09 -9.51
CA LEU A 155 14.15 -1.33 -8.16
C LEU A 155 14.00 -2.84 -7.87
N LEU A 156 13.43 -3.59 -8.82
CA LEU A 156 13.25 -5.04 -8.69
C LEU A 156 14.57 -5.81 -8.67
N THR A 157 15.60 -5.32 -9.36
CA THR A 157 16.94 -5.92 -9.31
C THR A 157 17.58 -5.64 -7.96
N GLU A 158 17.49 -4.40 -7.48
CA GLU A 158 18.09 -3.98 -6.23
C GLU A 158 17.44 -4.67 -5.02
N ILE A 159 16.11 -4.79 -5.00
CA ILE A 159 15.38 -5.36 -3.87
C ILE A 159 15.67 -6.87 -3.65
N GLN A 160 16.15 -7.58 -4.67
CA GLN A 160 16.62 -8.97 -4.53
C GLN A 160 17.82 -9.09 -3.57
N GLY A 161 18.57 -8.00 -3.34
CA GLY A 161 19.66 -7.97 -2.36
C GLY A 161 19.22 -8.08 -0.89
N GLY A 162 17.92 -7.93 -0.60
CA GLY A 162 17.39 -8.09 0.77
C GLY A 162 18.02 -7.10 1.76
N ARG A 163 18.76 -7.58 2.77
CA ARG A 163 19.39 -6.69 3.77
C ARG A 163 20.46 -5.77 3.20
N SER A 164 21.21 -6.20 2.18
CA SER A 164 22.23 -5.34 1.55
C SER A 164 21.58 -4.15 0.84
N PHE A 165 20.40 -4.36 0.26
CA PHE A 165 19.59 -3.31 -0.33
C PHE A 165 19.22 -2.24 0.70
N LEU A 166 18.69 -2.64 1.86
CA LEU A 166 18.28 -1.69 2.90
C LEU A 166 19.45 -0.88 3.46
N ARG A 167 20.60 -1.52 3.67
CA ARG A 167 21.83 -0.80 4.07
C ARG A 167 22.28 0.18 3.01
N ASN A 168 22.18 -0.19 1.73
CA ASN A 168 22.49 0.72 0.64
C ASN A 168 21.52 1.92 0.65
N GLN A 169 20.21 1.68 0.83
CA GLN A 169 19.22 2.76 0.95
C GLN A 169 19.55 3.71 2.10
N LEU A 170 20.00 3.21 3.26
CA LEU A 170 20.44 4.06 4.36
C LEU A 170 21.60 5.01 3.98
N ILE A 171 22.46 4.59 3.06
CA ILE A 171 23.63 5.36 2.61
C ILE A 171 23.23 6.37 1.52
N VAL A 172 22.46 5.93 0.52
CA VAL A 172 22.24 6.70 -0.72
C VAL A 172 20.90 7.44 -0.77
N ASN A 173 19.90 7.00 -0.01
CA ASN A 173 18.55 7.57 -0.01
C ASN A 173 18.35 8.45 1.24
N PRO A 174 18.40 9.79 1.09
CA PRO A 174 18.28 10.71 2.22
C PRO A 174 16.91 10.64 2.90
N GLU A 175 15.86 10.28 2.18
CA GLU A 175 14.50 10.15 2.73
C GLU A 175 14.39 8.89 3.59
N PHE A 176 14.92 7.77 3.10
CA PHE A 176 15.00 6.53 3.88
C PHE A 176 15.80 6.76 5.16
N ARG A 177 16.95 7.44 5.05
CA ARG A 177 17.77 7.80 6.23
C ARG A 177 17.02 8.70 7.19
N ALA A 178 16.28 9.71 6.71
CA ALA A 178 15.50 10.59 7.57
C ALA A 178 14.42 9.82 8.37
N VAL A 179 13.74 8.86 7.73
CA VAL A 179 12.78 7.98 8.42
C VAL A 179 13.52 7.08 9.42
N ALA A 180 14.63 6.47 9.03
CA ALA A 180 15.43 5.63 9.92
C ALA A 180 15.92 6.39 11.16
N ASP A 181 16.45 7.60 10.98
CA ASP A 181 16.95 8.46 12.07
C ASP A 181 15.81 8.89 13.00
N LYS A 182 14.67 9.32 12.44
CA LYS A 182 13.46 9.70 13.20
C LYS A 182 12.98 8.58 14.12
N HIS A 183 13.15 7.32 13.70
CA HIS A 183 12.72 6.14 14.43
C HIS A 183 13.86 5.39 15.14
N HIS A 184 15.08 5.95 15.14
CA HIS A 184 16.28 5.36 15.75
C HIS A 184 16.59 3.93 15.28
N LEU A 185 16.39 3.66 13.98
CA LEU A 185 16.59 2.33 13.40
C LEU A 185 18.07 2.04 13.11
N THR A 186 18.46 0.78 13.24
CA THR A 186 19.81 0.28 12.91
C THR A 186 19.72 -0.95 12.01
N PHE A 187 20.49 -1.00 10.92
CA PHE A 187 20.41 -2.02 9.86
C PHE A 187 21.75 -2.74 9.60
#